data_AF-A0ABD0P9P1-F1
#
_entry.id   AF-A0ABD0P9P1-F1
#
_cell.length_a   1.000
_cell.length_b   1.000
_cell.length_c   1.000
_cell.angle_alpha   90.00
_cell.angle_beta   90.00
_cell.angle_gamma   90.00
#
_symmetry.space_group_name_H-M   'P 1'
#
loop_
_entity.id
_entity.type
_entity.pdbx_description
1 polymer ?
#
loop_
_entity_poly.entity_id
_entity_poly.type
_entity_poly.pdbx_seq_one_letter_code
_entity_poly.pdbx_strand_id
1 'polypeptide(L)'
;MTALFDRSARGDEAATQLSQLSQGRTSITDYSIRFKTLAAACLWNPEALRARFLDGLCAAIKDEIAILDLPRDLEEVINLCLRVETRLTGRRQRRLSPSSWRAPAVPSVGFPPKPPAEEPMQLGRSRLTPHQKQHRLLQGLCLYCGAPGHQAILCP
;
A
#
# COMPACT_ATOMS: atom_id res chain seq x y z
N MET A 1 -22.88 -20.04 -48.39
CA MET A 1 -21.59 -19.32 -48.33
C MET A 1 -21.80 -18.03 -47.54
N THR A 2 -21.76 -18.08 -46.21
CA THR A 2 -22.08 -16.93 -45.36
C THR A 2 -21.31 -17.05 -44.06
N ALA A 3 -20.38 -16.11 -43.80
CA ALA A 3 -19.80 -15.72 -42.49
C ALA A 3 -18.30 -15.34 -42.54
N LEU A 4 -17.81 -14.68 -43.60
CA LEU A 4 -16.43 -14.14 -43.61
C LEU A 4 -16.34 -12.62 -43.32
N PHE A 5 -17.44 -11.88 -43.39
CA PHE A 5 -17.43 -10.42 -43.17
C PHE A 5 -17.55 -9.99 -41.70
N ASP A 6 -18.12 -10.83 -40.84
CA ASP A 6 -18.39 -10.47 -39.44
C ASP A 6 -17.12 -10.48 -38.57
N ARG A 7 -16.19 -11.40 -38.87
CA ARG A 7 -14.97 -11.58 -38.08
C ARG A 7 -13.97 -10.43 -38.23
N SER A 8 -13.97 -9.75 -39.39
CA SER A 8 -13.11 -8.58 -39.62
C SER A 8 -13.67 -7.35 -38.90
N ALA A 9 -14.98 -7.09 -39.03
CA ALA A 9 -15.63 -5.95 -38.37
C ALA A 9 -15.47 -6.00 -36.85
N ARG A 10 -15.63 -7.18 -36.24
CA ARG A 10 -15.43 -7.38 -34.79
C ARG A 10 -13.97 -7.18 -34.35
N GLY A 11 -13.01 -7.52 -35.21
CA GLY A 11 -11.58 -7.29 -34.95
C GLY A 11 -11.21 -5.82 -35.02
N ASP A 12 -11.76 -5.09 -36.00
CA ASP A 12 -11.53 -3.66 -36.19
C ASP A 12 -12.17 -2.82 -35.06
N GLU A 13 -13.37 -3.20 -34.62
CA GLU A 13 -14.02 -2.63 -33.45
C GLU A 13 -13.22 -2.89 -32.16
N ALA A 14 -12.76 -4.13 -31.95
CA ALA A 14 -11.93 -4.46 -30.79
C ALA A 14 -10.61 -3.68 -30.80
N ALA A 15 -9.98 -3.51 -31.97
CA ALA A 15 -8.75 -2.73 -32.13
C ALA A 15 -8.96 -1.25 -31.80
N THR A 16 -10.10 -0.70 -32.22
CA THR A 16 -10.49 0.69 -31.91
C THR A 16 -10.72 0.86 -30.40
N GLN A 17 -11.44 -0.07 -29.77
CA GLN A 17 -11.67 -0.06 -28.33
C GLN A 17 -10.37 -0.23 -27.52
N LEU A 18 -9.48 -1.11 -27.97
CA LEU A 18 -8.17 -1.34 -27.36
C LEU A 18 -7.27 -0.10 -27.51
N SER A 19 -7.36 0.61 -28.63
CA SER A 19 -6.67 1.89 -28.85
C SER A 19 -7.16 3.00 -27.92
N GLN A 20 -8.43 2.98 -27.51
CA GLN A 20 -9.00 3.99 -26.60
C GLN A 20 -8.93 3.56 -25.12
N LEU A 21 -8.55 2.32 -24.84
CA LEU A 21 -8.53 1.79 -23.48
C LEU A 21 -7.42 2.44 -22.64
N SER A 22 -7.79 3.00 -21.51
CA SER A 22 -6.83 3.50 -20.51
C SER A 22 -7.22 2.98 -19.13
N GLN A 23 -6.23 2.80 -18.27
CA GLN A 23 -6.44 2.40 -16.88
C GLN A 23 -7.23 3.47 -16.12
N GLY A 24 -6.94 4.76 -16.36
CA GLY A 24 -7.62 5.85 -15.67
C GLY A 24 -7.51 5.73 -14.14
N ARG A 25 -8.66 5.57 -13.46
CA ARG A 25 -8.75 5.41 -11.99
C ARG A 25 -9.01 3.96 -11.56
N THR A 26 -9.06 3.00 -12.49
CA THR A 26 -9.30 1.59 -12.17
C THR A 26 -8.01 0.90 -11.74
N SER A 27 -8.16 -0.28 -11.13
CA SER A 27 -7.02 -1.11 -10.76
C SER A 27 -6.35 -1.71 -12.00
N ILE A 28 -5.07 -2.06 -11.88
CA ILE A 28 -4.34 -2.74 -12.96
C ILE A 28 -4.99 -4.09 -13.25
N THR A 29 -5.47 -4.80 -12.22
CA THR A 29 -6.18 -6.07 -12.40
C THR A 29 -7.36 -5.93 -13.37
N ASP A 30 -8.26 -4.97 -13.12
CA ASP A 30 -9.44 -4.74 -13.96
C ASP A 30 -9.06 -4.31 -15.38
N TYR A 31 -8.11 -3.36 -15.48
CA TYR A 31 -7.57 -2.92 -16.75
C TYR A 31 -6.95 -4.08 -17.55
N SER A 32 -6.17 -4.95 -16.92
CA SER A 32 -5.50 -6.07 -17.57
C SER A 32 -6.49 -7.11 -18.10
N ILE A 33 -7.59 -7.38 -17.38
CA ILE A 33 -8.63 -8.29 -17.83
C ILE A 33 -9.28 -7.74 -19.10
N ARG A 34 -9.72 -6.48 -19.06
CA ARG A 34 -10.36 -5.82 -20.19
C ARG A 34 -9.43 -5.70 -21.40
N PHE A 35 -8.15 -5.40 -21.16
CA PHE A 35 -7.12 -5.38 -22.19
C PHE A 35 -6.97 -6.75 -22.86
N LYS A 36 -6.83 -7.83 -22.08
CA LYS A 36 -6.68 -9.20 -22.61
C LYS A 36 -7.91 -9.65 -23.40
N THR A 37 -9.12 -9.32 -22.93
CA THR A 37 -10.36 -9.63 -23.65
C THR A 37 -10.38 -8.98 -25.04
N LEU A 38 -10.01 -7.70 -25.12
CA LEU A 38 -9.94 -6.99 -26.40
C LEU A 38 -8.76 -7.49 -27.25
N ALA A 39 -7.60 -7.73 -26.65
CA ALA A 39 -6.41 -8.23 -27.34
C ALA A 39 -6.66 -9.59 -28.01
N ALA A 40 -7.40 -10.49 -27.36
CA ALA A 40 -7.78 -11.78 -27.92
C ALA A 40 -8.71 -11.68 -29.14
N ALA A 41 -9.47 -10.59 -29.25
CA ALA A 41 -10.32 -10.29 -30.40
C ALA A 41 -9.61 -9.50 -31.50
N CYS A 42 -8.43 -8.92 -31.21
CA CYS A 42 -7.62 -8.15 -32.14
C CYS A 42 -6.56 -9.02 -32.83
N LEU A 43 -6.18 -8.65 -34.05
CA LEU A 43 -5.08 -9.27 -34.79
C LEU A 43 -3.75 -8.49 -34.64
N TRP A 44 -3.58 -7.80 -33.51
CA TRP A 44 -2.38 -6.99 -33.26
C TRP A 44 -1.18 -7.87 -32.95
N ASN A 45 0.00 -7.45 -33.40
CA ASN A 45 1.24 -8.12 -33.04
C ASN A 45 1.53 -7.91 -31.53
N PRO A 46 2.26 -8.84 -30.88
CA PRO A 46 2.53 -8.77 -29.45
C PRO A 46 3.31 -7.51 -29.04
N GLU A 47 4.15 -6.98 -29.94
CA GLU A 47 4.88 -5.73 -29.69
C GLU A 47 3.97 -4.51 -29.63
N ALA A 48 2.97 -4.40 -30.53
CA ALA A 48 1.98 -3.32 -30.46
C ALA A 48 1.09 -3.47 -29.23
N LEU A 49 0.70 -4.69 -28.87
CA LEU A 49 -0.05 -4.93 -27.63
C LEU A 49 0.75 -4.49 -26.40
N ARG A 50 2.05 -4.80 -26.34
CA ARG A 50 2.93 -4.36 -25.25
C ARG A 50 3.04 -2.83 -25.20
N ALA A 51 3.34 -2.20 -26.33
CA ALA A 51 3.46 -0.75 -26.41
C ALA A 51 2.15 -0.06 -26.00
N ARG A 52 1.01 -0.56 -26.50
CA ARG A 52 -0.31 -0.03 -26.17
C ARG A 52 -0.67 -0.22 -24.70
N PHE A 53 -0.37 -1.40 -24.14
CA PHE A 53 -0.63 -1.68 -22.73
C PHE A 53 0.08 -0.67 -21.84
N LEU A 54 1.39 -0.46 -22.09
CA LEU A 54 2.23 0.49 -21.36
C LEU A 54 1.74 1.93 -21.52
N ASP A 55 1.35 2.33 -22.73
CA ASP A 55 0.79 3.65 -22.98
C ASP A 55 -0.53 3.88 -22.22
N GLY A 56 -1.36 2.85 -22.05
CA GLY A 56 -2.64 2.97 -21.34
C GLY A 56 -2.54 2.98 -19.81
N LEU A 57 -1.35 2.72 -19.24
CA LEU A 57 -1.14 2.74 -17.78
C LEU A 57 -1.25 4.15 -17.20
N CYS A 58 -1.67 4.24 -15.94
CA CYS A 58 -1.71 5.52 -15.23
C CYS A 58 -0.29 6.01 -14.88
N ALA A 59 -0.12 7.33 -14.76
CA ALA A 59 1.17 7.97 -14.52
C ALA A 59 1.91 7.41 -13.29
N ALA A 60 1.20 7.17 -12.19
CA ALA A 60 1.81 6.65 -10.96
C ALA A 60 2.49 5.28 -11.13
N ILE A 61 1.98 4.43 -12.03
CA ILE A 61 2.60 3.13 -12.33
C ILE A 61 3.74 3.34 -13.33
N LYS A 62 3.53 4.17 -14.36
CA LYS A 62 4.56 4.53 -15.35
C LYS A 62 5.84 5.06 -14.67
N ASP A 63 5.68 5.93 -13.68
CA ASP A 63 6.81 6.49 -12.92
C ASP A 63 7.59 5.42 -12.15
N GLU A 64 6.89 4.46 -11.54
CA GLU A 64 7.52 3.38 -10.76
C GLU A 64 8.16 2.29 -11.65
N ILE A 65 7.69 2.11 -12.89
CA ILE A 65 8.30 1.15 -13.84
C ILE A 65 9.41 1.78 -14.68
N ALA A 66 9.48 3.12 -14.79
CA ALA A 66 10.51 3.81 -15.58
C ALA A 66 11.94 3.53 -15.11
N ILE A 67 12.11 3.15 -13.84
CA ILE A 67 13.39 2.79 -13.22
C ILE A 67 13.69 1.29 -13.23
N LEU A 68 12.77 0.46 -13.76
CA LEU A 68 12.89 -1.00 -13.78
C LEU A 68 13.23 -1.49 -15.18
N ASP A 69 13.92 -2.63 -15.26
CA ASP A 69 14.09 -3.33 -16.52
C ASP A 69 12.75 -3.88 -17.01
N LEU A 70 12.34 -3.41 -18.19
CA LEU A 70 11.06 -3.75 -18.78
C LEU A 70 11.16 -5.09 -19.54
N PRO A 71 10.35 -6.10 -19.17
CA PRO A 71 10.34 -7.38 -19.87
C PRO A 71 9.85 -7.27 -21.32
N ARG A 72 10.24 -8.23 -22.16
CA ARG A 72 9.81 -8.28 -23.57
C ARG A 72 8.42 -8.87 -23.74
N ASP A 73 8.02 -9.75 -22.83
CA ASP A 73 6.73 -10.43 -22.90
C ASP A 73 5.60 -9.62 -22.24
N LEU A 74 4.41 -9.64 -22.84
CA LEU A 74 3.26 -8.89 -22.34
C LEU A 74 2.80 -9.37 -20.97
N GLU A 75 2.79 -10.69 -20.73
CA GLU A 75 2.37 -11.25 -19.44
C GLU A 75 3.37 -10.87 -18.34
N GLU A 76 4.67 -10.88 -18.66
CA GLU A 76 5.70 -10.42 -17.72
C GLU A 76 5.53 -8.94 -17.36
N VAL A 77 5.22 -8.09 -18.35
CA VAL A 77 4.90 -6.67 -18.11
C VAL A 77 3.66 -6.51 -17.23
N ILE A 78 2.59 -7.28 -17.48
CA ILE A 78 1.37 -7.25 -16.66
C ILE A 78 1.68 -7.65 -15.22
N ASN A 79 2.43 -8.73 -15.01
CA ASN A 79 2.83 -9.20 -13.69
C ASN A 79 3.70 -8.18 -12.95
N LEU A 80 4.63 -7.53 -13.65
CA LEU A 80 5.44 -6.43 -13.09
C LEU A 80 4.55 -5.28 -12.61
N CYS A 81 3.58 -4.88 -13.44
CA CYS A 81 2.63 -3.82 -13.09
C CYS A 81 1.80 -4.18 -11.85
N LEU A 82 1.24 -5.40 -11.78
CA LEU A 82 0.47 -5.87 -10.61
C LEU A 82 1.29 -5.85 -9.31
N ARG A 83 2.58 -6.22 -9.38
CA ARG A 83 3.50 -6.14 -8.23
C ARG A 83 3.71 -4.69 -7.78
N VAL A 84 3.84 -3.76 -8.73
CA VAL A 84 3.96 -2.32 -8.45
C VAL A 84 2.68 -1.78 -7.81
N GLU A 85 1.49 -2.14 -8.30
CA GLU A 85 0.22 -1.75 -7.70
C GLU A 85 0.09 -2.22 -6.25
N THR A 86 0.43 -3.49 -5.99
CA THR A 86 0.40 -4.06 -4.65
C THR A 86 1.32 -3.27 -3.70
N ARG A 87 2.53 -2.92 -4.19
CA ARG A 87 3.50 -2.10 -3.43
C ARG A 87 2.95 -0.70 -3.13
N LEU A 88 2.37 -0.03 -4.12
CA LEU A 88 1.78 1.31 -3.97
C LEU A 88 0.60 1.31 -3.01
N THR A 89 -0.28 0.31 -3.14
CA THR A 89 -1.44 0.13 -2.26
C THR A 89 -1.00 -0.12 -0.82
N GLY A 90 0.00 -0.98 -0.61
CA GLY A 90 0.57 -1.25 0.72
C GLY A 90 1.21 -0.01 1.35
N ARG A 91 1.93 0.82 0.58
CA ARG A 91 2.45 2.12 1.07
C ARG A 91 1.32 3.05 1.48
N ARG A 92 0.23 3.13 0.70
CA ARG A 92 -0.94 3.95 1.02
C ARG A 92 -1.64 3.48 2.29
N GLN A 93 -1.86 2.18 2.44
CA GLN A 93 -2.46 1.61 3.66
C GLN A 93 -1.60 1.87 4.91
N ARG A 94 -0.27 1.78 4.80
CA ARG A 94 0.64 2.08 5.92
C ARG A 94 0.64 3.55 6.31
N ARG A 95 0.45 4.47 5.36
CA ARG A 95 0.28 5.90 5.66
C ARG A 95 -1.06 6.20 6.35
N LEU A 96 -2.10 5.44 6.02
CA LEU A 96 -3.45 5.60 6.59
C LEU A 96 -3.64 4.84 7.91
N SER A 97 -2.76 3.89 8.25
CA SER A 97 -2.75 3.15 9.51
C SER A 97 -1.55 3.54 10.37
N PRO A 98 -1.70 4.42 11.38
CA PRO A 98 -0.63 4.77 12.31
C PRO A 98 -0.21 3.64 13.27
N SER A 99 -0.72 2.41 13.13
CA SER A 99 -0.68 1.41 14.18
C SER A 99 -0.20 0.04 13.68
N SER A 100 1.09 -0.24 13.88
CA SER A 100 1.57 -1.42 14.65
C SER A 100 3.08 -1.63 14.49
N TRP A 101 3.88 -0.69 14.97
CA TRP A 101 5.23 -1.06 15.44
C TRP A 101 5.07 -1.83 16.76
N ARG A 102 4.44 -3.01 16.71
CA ARG A 102 4.46 -3.96 17.81
C ARG A 102 5.81 -4.66 17.68
N ALA A 103 6.77 -4.20 18.48
CA ALA A 103 8.02 -4.94 18.69
C ALA A 103 7.67 -6.37 19.14
N PRO A 104 8.44 -7.39 18.73
CA PRO A 104 8.19 -8.76 19.15
C PRO A 104 8.30 -8.83 20.67
N ALA A 105 7.25 -9.32 21.32
CA ALA A 105 7.27 -9.63 22.74
C ALA A 105 8.26 -10.78 22.97
N VAL A 106 9.38 -10.48 23.61
CA VAL A 106 10.27 -11.50 24.16
C VAL A 106 9.52 -12.29 25.25
N PRO A 107 9.52 -13.64 25.23
CA PRO A 107 8.94 -14.43 26.30
C PRO A 107 9.87 -14.41 27.52
N SER A 108 9.44 -13.77 28.61
CA SER A 108 10.20 -13.71 29.86
C SER A 108 10.09 -15.06 30.59
N VAL A 109 11.15 -15.87 30.53
CA VAL A 109 11.37 -17.03 31.39
C VAL A 109 11.79 -16.52 32.78
N GLY A 110 11.20 -17.08 33.84
CA GLY A 110 11.15 -16.48 35.18
C GLY A 110 12.46 -16.39 35.97
N PHE A 111 12.52 -15.39 36.86
CA PHE A 111 13.38 -15.31 38.06
C PHE A 111 12.68 -14.46 39.15
N PRO A 112 12.87 -14.74 40.45
CA PRO A 112 12.16 -14.08 41.56
C PRO A 112 12.72 -12.67 41.88
N PRO A 113 11.95 -11.80 42.58
CA PRO A 113 12.31 -10.39 42.74
C PRO A 113 13.38 -10.20 43.83
N LYS A 114 14.50 -9.57 43.48
CA LYS A 114 15.45 -8.98 44.42
C LYS A 114 15.16 -7.47 44.52
N PRO A 115 15.11 -6.86 45.73
CA PRO A 115 14.88 -5.43 45.84
C PRO A 115 16.12 -4.66 45.39
N PRO A 116 16.01 -3.60 44.56
CA PRO A 116 17.15 -2.76 44.25
C PRO A 116 17.33 -1.71 45.34
N ALA A 117 18.57 -1.63 45.81
CA ALA A 117 19.11 -0.54 46.59
C ALA A 117 19.03 0.79 45.83
N GLU A 118 18.96 1.88 46.59
CA GLU A 118 19.04 3.25 46.12
C GLU A 118 20.33 3.50 45.32
N GLU A 119 20.18 3.92 44.06
CA GLU A 119 21.16 4.73 43.33
C GLU A 119 20.43 5.71 42.38
N PRO A 120 21.06 6.86 42.08
CA PRO A 120 20.40 8.16 42.01
C PRO A 120 20.04 8.63 40.58
N MET A 121 18.96 9.41 40.50
CA MET A 121 18.57 10.29 39.38
C MET A 121 18.57 9.67 37.97
N GLN A 122 17.60 8.81 37.68
CA GLN A 122 17.17 8.56 36.31
C GLN A 122 15.82 9.22 36.07
N LEU A 123 15.85 10.44 35.52
CA LEU A 123 14.68 11.13 34.93
C LEU A 123 14.21 10.33 33.69
N GLY A 124 13.67 9.15 33.95
CA GLY A 124 13.12 8.24 32.96
C GLY A 124 11.72 8.70 32.59
N ARG A 125 11.59 9.26 31.38
CA ARG A 125 10.33 9.52 30.69
C ARG A 125 9.38 8.33 30.85
N SER A 126 8.49 8.40 31.82
CA SER A 126 7.50 7.37 32.08
C SER A 126 6.50 7.37 30.94
N ARG A 127 6.64 6.42 30.01
CA ARG A 127 5.61 6.14 29.00
C ARG A 127 4.39 5.63 29.75
N LEU A 128 3.50 6.53 30.16
CA LEU A 128 2.24 6.18 30.80
C LEU A 128 1.48 5.22 29.89
N THR A 129 1.03 4.10 30.45
CA THR A 129 0.12 3.21 29.73
C THR A 129 -1.21 3.93 29.48
N PRO A 130 -1.99 3.55 28.46
CA PRO A 130 -3.29 4.16 28.21
C PRO A 130 -4.22 4.15 29.43
N HIS A 131 -4.17 3.07 30.21
CA HIS A 131 -4.92 2.94 31.46
C HIS A 131 -4.46 3.94 32.54
N GLN A 132 -3.15 4.12 32.72
CA GLN A 132 -2.61 5.11 33.65
C GLN A 132 -2.93 6.54 33.21
N LYS A 133 -2.89 6.81 31.90
CA LYS A 133 -3.27 8.11 31.34
C LYS A 133 -4.75 8.40 31.60
N GLN A 134 -5.62 7.42 31.39
CA GLN A 134 -7.06 7.55 31.64
C GLN A 134 -7.36 7.74 33.13
N HIS A 135 -6.72 6.94 34.00
CA HIS A 135 -6.85 7.10 35.45
C HIS A 135 -6.40 8.49 35.90
N ARG A 136 -5.24 8.97 35.45
CA ARG A 136 -4.74 10.32 35.78
C ARG A 136 -5.66 11.42 35.24
N LEU A 137 -6.22 11.26 34.04
CA LEU A 137 -7.17 12.21 33.47
C LEU A 137 -8.47 12.29 34.30
N LEU A 138 -9.01 11.13 34.70
CA LEU A 138 -10.21 11.05 35.54
C LEU A 138 -9.99 11.64 36.93
N GLN A 139 -8.78 11.48 37.48
CA GLN A 139 -8.40 11.98 38.80
C GLN A 139 -7.81 13.39 38.77
N GLY A 140 -7.77 14.07 37.61
CA GLY A 140 -7.24 15.43 37.46
C GLY A 140 -5.74 15.56 37.80
N LEU A 141 -4.97 14.48 37.59
CA LEU A 141 -3.54 14.41 37.87
C LEU A 141 -2.71 14.74 36.63
N CYS A 142 -1.58 15.41 36.84
CA CYS A 142 -0.65 15.79 35.78
C CYS A 142 -0.13 14.56 35.02
N LEU A 143 -0.16 14.62 33.70
CA LEU A 143 0.30 13.53 32.83
C LEU A 143 1.83 13.38 32.81
N TYR A 144 2.57 14.34 33.35
CA TYR A 144 4.02 14.28 33.44
C TYR A 144 4.47 13.79 34.82
N CYS A 145 4.22 14.56 35.88
CA CYS A 145 4.66 14.26 37.24
C CYS A 145 3.64 13.47 38.09
N GLY A 146 2.35 13.42 37.69
CA GLY A 146 1.31 12.72 38.45
C GLY A 146 0.69 13.50 39.61
N ALA A 147 1.08 14.76 39.83
CA ALA A 147 0.51 15.59 40.90
C ALA A 147 -0.82 16.27 40.48
N PRO A 148 -1.76 16.47 41.42
CA PRO A 148 -3.00 17.19 41.15
C PRO A 148 -2.75 18.71 40.98
N GLY A 149 -3.68 19.39 40.31
CA GLY A 149 -3.73 20.87 40.30
C GLY A 149 -2.98 21.57 39.16
N HIS A 150 -2.33 20.84 38.26
CA HIS A 150 -1.74 21.40 37.05
C HIS A 150 -1.72 20.41 35.89
N GLN A 151 -1.62 20.93 34.66
CA GLN A 151 -1.49 20.12 33.44
C GLN A 151 -0.02 19.94 33.06
N ALA A 152 0.30 18.96 32.21
CA ALA A 152 1.68 18.69 31.78
C ALA A 152 2.39 19.91 31.15
N ILE A 153 1.62 20.85 30.59
CA ILE A 153 2.13 22.10 30.01
C ILE A 153 2.57 23.10 31.11
N LEU A 154 2.00 22.99 32.31
CA LEU A 154 2.24 23.83 33.47
C LEU A 154 2.97 23.06 34.59
N CYS A 155 3.67 21.98 34.23
CA CYS A 155 4.45 21.19 35.17
C CYS A 155 5.79 21.91 35.42
N PRO A 156 6.10 22.28 36.67
CA PRO A 156 7.39 22.87 37.04
C PRO A 156 8.55 21.88 36.88
#